data_AF-A0A6C0F4Q2-F1
#
_entry.id   AF-A0A6C0F4Q2-F1
#
_cell.length_a   1.000
_cell.length_b   1.000
_cell.length_c   1.000
_cell.angle_alpha   90.00
_cell.angle_beta   90.00
_cell.angle_gamma   90.00
#
_symmetry.space_group_name_H-M   'P 1'
#
loop_
_entity.id
_entity.type
_entity.pdbx_description
1 polymer ?
#
loop_
_entity_poly.entity_id
_entity_poly.type
_entity_poly.pdbx_seq_one_letter_code
_entity_poly.pdbx_strand_id
1 'polypeptide(L)'
;MNHSTTIPINHDKEKPLDKPCYKKYSKQKIPKAVREQVWVQNMGNVFETRCYVPWCKNKITCFNFHVGHDQPESKGGTLSIKNLKPICDRCNFSMGDRYTIQQWSDEFTNKRSCGYYFRMLFCCGCFGCFRCCRY
;
A
#
# COMPACT_ATOMS: atom_id res chain seq x y z
N MET A 1 83.85 -4.11 -5.14
CA MET A 1 83.17 -4.83 -4.03
C MET A 1 81.76 -4.32 -4.01
N ASN A 2 80.87 -4.99 -4.72
CA ASN A 2 79.53 -4.48 -5.01
C ASN A 2 78.57 -5.53 -4.47
N HIS A 3 78.23 -5.42 -3.19
CA HIS A 3 77.28 -6.32 -2.54
C HIS A 3 75.88 -5.99 -3.04
N SER A 4 75.42 -6.75 -4.05
CA SER A 4 74.00 -6.74 -4.46
C SER A 4 73.19 -7.36 -3.33
N THR A 5 72.36 -6.55 -2.69
CA THR A 5 71.39 -7.01 -1.69
C THR A 5 70.06 -7.19 -2.39
N THR A 6 69.71 -8.42 -2.73
CA THR A 6 68.36 -8.77 -3.19
C THR A 6 67.42 -8.84 -1.99
N ILE A 7 66.39 -8.01 -2.01
CA ILE A 7 65.28 -8.05 -1.04
C ILE A 7 64.40 -9.27 -1.38
N PRO A 8 64.04 -10.14 -0.42
CA PRO A 8 63.12 -11.24 -0.67
C PRO A 8 61.70 -10.70 -0.85
N ILE A 9 61.09 -11.05 -1.98
CA ILE A 9 59.70 -10.72 -2.32
C ILE A 9 58.81 -11.75 -1.62
N ASN A 10 58.09 -11.33 -0.57
CA ASN A 10 57.13 -12.19 0.12
C ASN A 10 55.92 -12.45 -0.79
N HIS A 11 55.82 -13.68 -1.30
CA HIS A 11 54.64 -14.18 -1.98
C HIS A 11 53.60 -14.68 -0.96
N ASP A 12 53.18 -13.79 -0.07
CA ASP A 12 52.00 -14.02 0.75
C ASP A 12 50.77 -13.78 -0.14
N LYS A 13 50.17 -14.89 -0.60
CA LYS A 13 48.93 -14.87 -1.37
C LYS A 13 47.83 -14.31 -0.48
N GLU A 14 47.45 -13.06 -0.71
CA GLU A 14 46.25 -12.48 -0.10
C GLU A 14 45.05 -13.36 -0.41
N LYS A 15 44.47 -13.93 0.64
CA LYS A 15 43.27 -14.76 0.59
C LYS A 15 42.11 -13.91 0.07
N PRO A 16 41.37 -14.32 -0.98
CA PRO A 16 40.26 -13.53 -1.50
C PRO A 16 39.20 -13.31 -0.43
N LEU A 17 38.83 -12.05 -0.20
CA LEU A 17 37.77 -11.64 0.72
C LEU A 17 36.47 -12.35 0.36
N ASP A 18 35.95 -13.12 1.31
CA ASP A 18 34.73 -13.89 1.22
C ASP A 18 33.53 -12.97 0.93
N LYS A 19 32.98 -13.13 -0.28
CA LYS A 19 31.81 -12.38 -0.77
C LYS A 19 30.61 -12.56 0.18
N PRO A 20 30.02 -11.47 0.70
CA PRO A 20 28.91 -11.56 1.64
C PRO A 20 27.69 -12.21 0.98
N CYS A 21 27.13 -13.24 1.64
CA CYS A 21 25.90 -13.86 1.17
C CYS A 21 24.72 -12.90 1.38
N TYR A 22 24.22 -12.31 0.30
CA TYR A 22 23.00 -11.50 0.34
C TYR A 22 21.81 -12.40 0.67
N LYS A 23 21.26 -12.27 1.89
CA LYS A 23 20.03 -12.98 2.27
C LYS A 23 18.85 -12.39 1.49
N LYS A 24 18.25 -13.21 0.63
CA LYS A 24 17.04 -12.85 -0.12
C LYS A 24 15.89 -12.62 0.85
N TYR A 25 15.26 -11.46 0.77
CA TYR A 25 14.06 -11.16 1.55
C TYR A 25 12.94 -12.15 1.20
N SER A 26 12.38 -12.80 2.23
CA SER A 26 11.23 -13.70 2.12
C SER A 26 10.06 -13.11 2.89
N LYS A 27 8.96 -12.82 2.20
CA LYS A 27 7.74 -12.30 2.82
C LYS A 27 7.21 -13.27 3.87
N GLN A 28 6.79 -12.76 5.02
CA GLN A 28 6.22 -13.62 6.05
C GLN A 28 4.86 -14.18 5.61
N LYS A 29 4.66 -15.49 5.84
CA LYS A 29 3.40 -16.15 5.51
C LYS A 29 2.37 -15.86 6.59
N ILE A 30 1.25 -15.24 6.19
CA ILE A 30 0.11 -15.01 7.10
C ILE A 30 -0.57 -16.35 7.40
N PRO A 31 -0.67 -16.77 8.68
CA PRO A 31 -1.39 -17.99 9.06
C PRO A 31 -2.89 -17.91 8.74
N LYS A 32 -3.53 -19.05 8.49
CA LYS A 32 -4.98 -19.11 8.20
C LYS A 32 -5.83 -18.55 9.33
N ALA A 33 -5.53 -18.92 10.57
CA ALA A 33 -6.23 -18.42 11.76
C ALA A 33 -6.20 -16.88 11.87
N VAL A 34 -5.05 -16.26 11.55
CA VAL A 34 -4.92 -14.79 11.56
C VAL A 34 -5.81 -14.18 10.48
N ARG A 35 -5.87 -14.77 9.29
CA ARG A 35 -6.76 -14.31 8.21
C ARG A 35 -8.24 -14.35 8.63
N GLU A 36 -8.67 -15.42 9.28
CA GLU A 36 -10.04 -15.56 9.80
C GLU A 36 -10.34 -14.51 10.88
N GLN A 37 -9.42 -14.30 11.81
CA GLN A 37 -9.54 -13.27 12.85
C GLN A 37 -9.61 -11.85 12.27
N VAL A 38 -8.83 -11.56 11.22
CA VAL A 38 -8.88 -10.26 10.52
C VAL A 38 -10.27 -10.00 9.95
N TRP A 39 -10.93 -11.03 9.40
CA TRP A 39 -12.31 -10.90 8.91
C TRP A 39 -13.26 -10.58 10.06
N VAL A 40 -13.28 -11.44 11.09
CA VAL A 40 -14.20 -11.31 12.24
C VAL A 40 -14.03 -9.96 12.93
N GLN A 41 -12.80 -9.49 13.11
CA GLN A 41 -12.53 -8.23 13.81
C GLN A 41 -12.94 -6.99 13.01
N ASN A 42 -12.78 -6.98 11.68
CA ASN A 42 -13.07 -5.78 10.88
C ASN A 42 -14.50 -5.78 10.30
N MET A 43 -15.05 -6.95 9.98
CA MET A 43 -16.33 -7.09 9.27
C MET A 43 -17.42 -7.72 10.14
N GLY A 44 -17.06 -8.43 11.22
CA GLY A 44 -17.99 -9.17 12.06
C GLY A 44 -18.50 -10.45 11.40
N ASN A 45 -19.67 -10.92 11.85
CA ASN A 45 -20.32 -12.15 11.37
C ASN A 45 -21.13 -11.91 10.08
N VAL A 46 -20.51 -11.26 9.10
CA VAL A 46 -21.12 -10.97 7.80
C VAL A 46 -20.48 -11.84 6.73
N PHE A 47 -21.30 -12.34 5.81
CA PHE A 47 -20.85 -13.23 4.73
C PHE A 47 -20.16 -12.47 3.58
N GLU A 48 -20.72 -11.32 3.21
CA GLU A 48 -20.27 -10.47 2.11
C GLU A 48 -20.24 -9.00 2.56
N THR A 49 -19.15 -8.30 2.26
CA THR A 49 -19.00 -6.87 2.54
C THR A 49 -18.34 -6.16 1.37
N ARG A 50 -18.32 -4.82 1.41
CA ARG A 50 -17.48 -4.04 0.50
C ARG A 50 -16.02 -4.12 0.93
N CYS A 51 -15.11 -3.95 -0.01
CA CYS A 51 -13.69 -3.77 0.27
C CYS A 51 -13.47 -2.71 1.35
N TYR A 52 -12.50 -2.91 2.24
CA TYR A 52 -12.18 -1.95 3.31
C TYR A 52 -11.74 -0.58 2.77
N VAL A 53 -11.22 -0.51 1.53
CA VAL A 53 -10.87 0.75 0.87
C VAL A 53 -12.15 1.53 0.51
N PRO A 54 -12.38 2.75 1.04
CA PRO A 54 -13.68 3.43 0.99
C PRO A 54 -14.22 3.71 -0.42
N TRP A 55 -13.34 4.09 -1.35
CA TRP A 55 -13.72 4.39 -2.73
C TRP A 55 -13.95 3.14 -3.58
N CYS A 56 -13.53 1.97 -3.10
CA CYS A 56 -13.62 0.72 -3.84
C CYS A 56 -15.03 0.12 -3.75
N LYS A 57 -15.64 -0.14 -4.90
CA LYS A 57 -17.00 -0.73 -4.99
C LYS A 57 -17.00 -2.26 -5.06
N ASN A 58 -15.83 -2.89 -5.06
CA ASN A 58 -15.72 -4.35 -5.14
C ASN A 58 -16.25 -4.97 -3.84
N LYS A 59 -16.99 -6.06 -3.99
CA LYS A 59 -17.44 -6.89 -2.89
C LYS A 59 -16.41 -7.97 -2.60
N ILE A 60 -16.24 -8.29 -1.33
CA ILE A 60 -15.42 -9.38 -0.83
C ILE A 60 -16.28 -10.28 0.04
N THR A 61 -15.97 -11.57 0.07
CA THR A 61 -16.69 -12.54 0.90
C THR A 61 -15.74 -13.13 1.93
N CYS A 62 -16.30 -13.71 3.00
CA CYS A 62 -15.51 -14.40 4.02
C CYS A 62 -14.63 -15.55 3.47
N PHE A 63 -14.94 -16.05 2.26
CA PHE A 63 -14.15 -17.06 1.57
C PHE A 63 -13.17 -16.47 0.54
N ASN A 64 -13.51 -15.31 -0.04
CA ASN A 64 -12.74 -14.69 -1.10
C ASN A 64 -12.42 -13.23 -0.76
N PHE A 65 -11.29 -13.06 -0.08
CA PHE A 65 -10.69 -11.77 0.23
C PHE A 65 -9.18 -11.92 0.37
N HIS A 66 -8.47 -10.80 0.18
CA HIS A 66 -7.04 -10.70 0.46
C HIS A 66 -6.81 -9.96 1.78
N VAL A 67 -5.69 -10.28 2.43
CA VAL A 67 -5.26 -9.57 3.63
C VAL A 67 -4.19 -8.57 3.22
N GLY A 68 -4.56 -7.29 3.21
CA GLY A 68 -3.65 -6.18 3.01
C GLY A 68 -3.04 -5.74 4.32
N HIS A 69 -1.78 -5.30 4.28
CA HIS A 69 -1.17 -4.59 5.40
C HIS A 69 -1.53 -3.12 5.31
N ASP A 70 -1.92 -2.52 6.43
CA ASP A 70 -2.07 -1.08 6.54
C ASP A 70 -0.70 -0.40 6.48
N GLN A 71 0.29 -0.85 7.26
CA GLN A 71 1.69 -0.53 7.03
C GLN A 71 2.41 -1.73 6.43
N PRO A 72 3.04 -1.60 5.23
CA PRO A 72 3.69 -2.71 4.56
C PRO A 72 4.91 -3.23 5.36
N GLU A 73 5.18 -4.53 5.23
CA GLU A 73 6.29 -5.22 5.92
C GLU A 73 7.65 -4.59 5.59
N SER A 74 7.85 -4.14 4.35
CA SER A 74 9.07 -3.43 3.91
C SER A 74 9.30 -2.10 4.64
N LYS A 75 8.26 -1.52 5.25
CA LYS A 75 8.30 -0.30 6.06
C LYS A 75 8.11 -0.57 7.56
N GLY A 76 8.39 -1.78 8.02
CA GLY A 76 8.28 -2.17 9.43
C GLY A 76 6.88 -2.59 9.88
N GLY A 77 5.98 -2.86 8.95
CA GLY A 77 4.64 -3.37 9.24
C GLY A 77 4.66 -4.74 9.93
N THR A 78 3.86 -4.89 10.99
CA THR A 78 3.75 -6.16 11.72
C THR A 78 2.65 -7.07 11.18
N LEU A 79 2.68 -8.35 11.54
CA LEU A 79 1.59 -9.31 11.29
C LEU A 79 0.43 -9.21 12.29
N SER A 80 0.41 -8.15 13.11
CA SER A 80 -0.64 -7.95 14.11
C SER A 80 -1.99 -7.72 13.44
N ILE A 81 -3.06 -8.29 14.00
CA ILE A 81 -4.43 -8.19 13.44
C ILE A 81 -4.85 -6.73 13.23
N LYS A 82 -4.35 -5.80 14.06
CA LYS A 82 -4.60 -4.35 13.92
C LYS A 82 -4.04 -3.76 12.62
N ASN A 83 -2.89 -4.26 12.17
CA ASN A 83 -2.22 -3.83 10.93
C ASN A 83 -2.78 -4.53 9.69
N LEU A 84 -3.60 -5.56 9.84
CA LEU A 84 -4.10 -6.36 8.73
C LEU A 84 -5.56 -6.02 8.44
N LYS A 85 -5.88 -5.79 7.18
CA LYS A 85 -7.22 -5.39 6.73
C LYS A 85 -7.70 -6.26 5.57
N PRO A 86 -8.98 -6.66 5.58
CA PRO A 86 -9.56 -7.42 4.47
C PRO A 86 -9.83 -6.49 3.29
N ILE A 87 -9.17 -6.75 2.15
CA ILE A 87 -9.28 -5.95 0.93
C ILE A 87 -9.48 -6.86 -0.29
N CYS A 88 -9.95 -6.30 -1.41
CA CYS A 88 -9.99 -7.04 -2.66
C CYS A 88 -8.59 -7.22 -3.26
N ASP A 89 -8.45 -8.25 -4.08
CA ASP A 89 -7.26 -8.57 -4.88
C ASP A 89 -6.74 -7.34 -5.66
N ARG A 90 -7.63 -6.63 -6.36
CA ARG A 90 -7.30 -5.46 -7.18
C ARG A 90 -6.66 -4.36 -6.35
N CYS A 91 -7.27 -3.98 -5.22
CA CYS A 91 -6.71 -2.98 -4.33
C CYS A 91 -5.37 -3.43 -3.75
N ASN A 92 -5.26 -4.70 -3.34
CA ASN A 92 -4.03 -5.24 -2.77
C ASN A 92 -2.85 -5.18 -3.76
N PHE A 93 -3.07 -5.59 -5.01
CA PHE A 93 -2.02 -5.58 -6.02
C PHE A 93 -1.68 -4.17 -6.53
N SER A 94 -2.67 -3.30 -6.69
CA SER A 94 -2.43 -1.91 -7.12
C SER A 94 -1.70 -1.08 -6.05
N MET A 95 -2.06 -1.26 -4.77
CA MET A 95 -1.43 -0.55 -3.65
C MET A 95 0.03 -1.02 -3.46
N GLY A 96 0.25 -2.34 -3.50
CA GLY A 96 1.58 -2.93 -3.30
C GLY A 96 2.17 -2.60 -1.92
N ASP A 97 3.46 -2.28 -1.89
CA ASP A 97 4.19 -1.85 -0.69
C ASP A 97 4.47 -0.34 -0.65
N ARG A 98 3.88 0.40 -1.60
CA ARG A 98 4.15 1.83 -1.79
C ARG A 98 3.41 2.71 -0.79
N TYR A 99 2.21 2.30 -0.40
CA TYR A 99 1.28 3.11 0.39
C TYR A 99 0.79 2.37 1.61
N THR A 100 0.38 3.13 2.62
CA THR A 100 -0.56 2.60 3.61
C THR A 100 -1.99 2.59 3.07
N ILE A 101 -2.90 1.84 3.69
CA ILE A 101 -4.30 1.80 3.22
C ILE A 101 -4.94 3.19 3.33
N GLN A 102 -4.59 3.95 4.38
CA GLN A 102 -5.05 5.33 4.53
C GLN A 102 -4.52 6.23 3.42
N GLN A 103 -3.20 6.23 3.17
CA GLN A 103 -2.60 7.01 2.09
C GLN A 103 -3.21 6.65 0.73
N TRP A 104 -3.41 5.36 0.48
CA TRP A 104 -4.07 4.84 -0.72
C TRP A 104 -5.54 5.25 -0.83
N SER A 105 -6.22 5.41 0.30
CA SER A 105 -7.59 5.91 0.31
C SER A 105 -7.60 7.40 -0.01
N ASP A 106 -6.75 8.19 0.62
CA ASP A 106 -6.72 9.65 0.49
C ASP A 106 -6.38 10.10 -0.95
N GLU A 107 -5.42 9.43 -1.59
CA GLU A 107 -4.99 9.70 -2.97
C GLU A 107 -6.16 9.66 -3.98
N PHE A 108 -7.13 8.76 -3.77
CA PHE A 108 -8.23 8.52 -4.72
C PHE A 108 -9.61 8.95 -4.21
N THR A 109 -9.73 9.33 -2.94
CA THR A 109 -10.98 9.88 -2.38
C THR A 109 -11.14 11.37 -2.70
N ASN A 110 -10.04 12.09 -2.94
CA ASN A 110 -10.04 13.54 -3.14
C ASN A 110 -10.09 13.99 -4.62
N LYS A 111 -11.18 13.66 -5.32
CA LYS A 111 -11.56 14.34 -6.56
C LYS A 111 -13.06 14.60 -6.67
N ARG A 112 -13.65 15.36 -5.74
CA ARG A 112 -14.86 16.17 -5.98
C ARG A 112 -14.92 17.39 -5.06
N SER A 113 -14.13 18.42 -5.35
CA SER A 113 -14.61 19.79 -5.15
C SER A 113 -15.33 20.24 -6.42
N CYS A 114 -16.50 19.64 -6.70
CA CYS A 114 -17.47 20.33 -7.56
C CYS A 114 -18.12 21.41 -6.70
N GLY A 115 -17.40 22.52 -6.51
CA GLY A 115 -17.92 23.76 -5.94
C GLY A 115 -18.81 24.46 -6.98
N TYR A 116 -19.90 23.82 -7.39
CA TYR A 116 -20.96 24.46 -8.14
C TYR A 116 -22.29 24.20 -7.42
N TYR A 117 -22.46 24.84 -6.27
CA TYR A 117 -23.78 25.18 -5.75
C TYR A 117 -23.71 26.65 -5.28
N PHE A 118 -24.24 27.56 -6.07
CA PHE A 118 -25.64 28.03 -5.97
C PHE A 118 -25.77 29.12 -4.91
N ARG A 119 -25.33 30.33 -5.24
CA ARG A 119 -25.77 31.55 -4.56
C ARG A 119 -26.87 32.17 -5.41
N MET A 120 -28.07 31.60 -5.33
CA MET A 120 -29.27 32.31 -5.76
C MET A 120 -29.97 32.88 -4.53
N LEU A 121 -30.46 34.11 -4.71
CA LEU A 121 -31.24 34.98 -3.84
C LEU A 121 -30.39 35.88 -2.92
N PHE A 122 -30.17 37.12 -3.35
CA PHE A 122 -31.16 38.20 -3.16
C PHE A 122 -31.05 39.27 -4.29
N CYS A 123 -32.21 39.84 -4.63
CA CYS A 123 -32.51 40.85 -5.66
C CYS A 123 -31.47 41.96 -5.88
N CYS A 124 -31.20 42.32 -7.14
CA CYS A 124 -31.83 43.47 -7.81
C CYS A 124 -31.34 43.60 -9.27
N GLY A 125 -32.30 43.69 -10.21
CA GLY A 125 -32.18 44.36 -11.52
C GLY A 125 -31.04 43.97 -12.48
N CYS A 126 -31.35 43.13 -13.48
CA CYS A 126 -31.28 43.50 -14.91
C CYS A 126 -31.47 42.27 -15.82
N PHE A 127 -32.00 42.57 -17.01
CA PHE A 127 -32.58 41.68 -18.02
C PHE A 127 -31.70 40.50 -18.49
N GLY A 128 -32.35 39.35 -18.63
CA GLY A 128 -32.20 38.43 -19.77
C GLY A 128 -30.98 37.52 -19.80
N CYS A 129 -31.20 36.20 -19.71
CA CYS A 129 -30.93 35.26 -20.81
C CYS A 129 -31.29 33.84 -20.37
N PHE A 130 -32.35 33.28 -20.97
CA PHE A 130 -32.63 31.85 -20.93
C PHE A 130 -31.65 31.13 -21.87
N ARG A 131 -30.83 30.20 -21.36
CA ARG A 131 -30.63 28.83 -21.91
C ARG A 131 -29.42 28.11 -21.29
N CYS A 132 -29.54 26.78 -21.35
CA CYS A 132 -28.54 25.73 -21.12
C CYS A 132 -28.25 25.39 -19.64
N CYS A 133 -28.25 24.13 -19.20
CA CYS A 133 -28.21 22.85 -19.91
C CYS A 133 -29.07 21.81 -19.20
N ARG A 134 -29.73 20.99 -20.01
CA ARG A 134 -30.20 19.65 -19.68
C ARG A 134 -29.05 18.69 -20.05
N TYR A 135 -28.89 17.66 -19.24
CA TYR A 135 -27.98 16.50 -19.33
C TYR A 135 -26.59 16.68 -18.71
#